data_AF-A0A081BQL5-F1
#
_entry.id   AF-A0A081BQL5-F1
#
_cell.length_a   1.000
_cell.length_b   1.000
_cell.length_c   1.000
_cell.angle_alpha   90.00
_cell.angle_beta   90.00
_cell.angle_gamma   90.00
#
_symmetry.space_group_name_H-M   'P 1'
#
loop_
_entity.id
_entity.type
_entity.pdbx_description
1 polymer ?
#
loop_
_entity_poly.entity_id
_entity_poly.type
_entity_poly.pdbx_seq_one_letter_code
_entity_poly.pdbx_strand_id
1 'polypeptide(L)'
;MKRAADTYLMLCCIILTCLNIQSCHDSSPTSPGASDTKPVPTATLPPNSAAHQLQGIVSGTVTHRALPNIQVTLGSRSTVTDAEGKFTFSGVTGNNLVFQMSGESIYPRVATLSTSANERIELDAIEKDSGFHLGFYRELARGNHPTEQHLYPLQRWVSPPTFYIDTNPKATNEEEISKDTIEQIKQLLIKITPIFTGDVFEAADIQLQYFNSDGYDFSLIPDQTIVISFDDSLVEKGAMGVTFTEPSFQTKPSGALSKAWIFVLNDNAPYQEVGISKIELLAHEMGHAFGFRHTSQLPSVMTKIGVFGGTYSNNDRLHMSIVYHRPFGNQDIDADPQPNQKSFEEILGRQAFIDFAPTPFSLKRTNHLAQNSSPAAHLFSTVPSQNIFE
;
A
#
# COMPACT_ATOMS: atom_id res chain seq x y z
N MET A 1 -61.59 -24.56 -40.07
CA MET A 1 -61.94 -23.89 -38.79
C MET A 1 -61.02 -22.69 -38.63
N LYS A 2 -61.61 -21.47 -38.56
CA LYS A 2 -61.10 -20.12 -38.17
C LYS A 2 -59.73 -19.65 -38.76
N ARG A 3 -59.71 -18.84 -39.84
CA ARG A 3 -59.69 -17.33 -39.94
C ARG A 3 -58.59 -16.67 -39.08
N ALA A 4 -57.52 -16.04 -39.57
CA ALA A 4 -57.29 -14.93 -40.54
C ALA A 4 -57.24 -13.51 -39.91
N ALA A 5 -56.15 -12.77 -40.22
CA ALA A 5 -55.97 -11.30 -40.31
C ALA A 5 -56.10 -10.46 -39.02
N ASP A 6 -55.63 -9.23 -38.86
CA ASP A 6 -54.54 -8.37 -39.38
C ASP A 6 -54.65 -7.05 -38.56
N THR A 7 -53.54 -6.30 -38.44
CA THR A 7 -53.46 -4.80 -38.41
C THR A 7 -53.80 -3.91 -37.19
N TYR A 8 -52.89 -2.92 -37.00
CA TYR A 8 -53.05 -1.50 -36.62
C TYR A 8 -53.49 -1.16 -35.17
N LEU A 9 -53.20 -0.02 -34.54
CA LEU A 9 -52.40 1.20 -34.74
C LEU A 9 -52.65 2.02 -33.44
N MET A 10 -51.60 2.62 -32.86
CA MET A 10 -51.56 3.94 -32.21
C MET A 10 -52.88 4.57 -31.68
N LEU A 11 -52.97 4.90 -30.38
CA LEU A 11 -53.36 6.26 -29.94
C LEU A 11 -53.16 6.51 -28.43
N CYS A 12 -52.64 7.71 -28.18
CA CYS A 12 -52.48 8.42 -26.92
C CYS A 12 -53.75 8.46 -26.03
N CYS A 13 -53.56 8.35 -24.71
CA CYS A 13 -54.42 9.00 -23.73
C CYS A 13 -53.57 9.66 -22.64
N ILE A 14 -53.45 10.98 -22.79
CA ILE A 14 -53.08 11.95 -21.77
C ILE A 14 -54.13 11.91 -20.67
N ILE A 15 -53.75 11.64 -19.42
CA ILE A 15 -54.51 12.13 -18.26
C ILE A 15 -53.53 12.81 -17.29
N LEU A 16 -53.66 14.13 -17.32
CA LEU A 16 -53.16 15.11 -16.38
C LEU A 16 -53.93 14.96 -15.06
N THR A 17 -53.24 14.72 -13.94
CA THR A 17 -53.80 15.03 -12.62
C THR A 17 -52.70 15.65 -11.77
N CYS A 18 -52.71 16.98 -11.73
CA CYS A 18 -52.03 17.78 -10.72
C CYS A 18 -52.71 17.58 -9.37
N LEU A 19 -51.95 17.23 -8.33
CA LEU A 19 -52.27 17.60 -6.95
C LEU A 19 -50.95 17.76 -6.18
N ASN A 20 -50.73 19.01 -5.78
CA ASN A 20 -49.66 19.49 -4.92
C ASN A 20 -49.65 18.75 -3.58
N ILE A 21 -48.48 18.25 -3.18
CA ILE A 21 -48.08 18.24 -1.77
C ILE A 21 -46.61 18.62 -1.72
N GLN A 22 -46.33 19.73 -1.03
CA GLN A 22 -45.00 20.14 -0.61
C GLN A 22 -44.43 19.12 0.40
N SER A 23 -43.21 18.66 0.19
CA SER A 23 -42.22 18.61 1.26
C SER A 23 -40.81 18.66 0.69
N CYS A 24 -40.03 19.60 1.21
CA CYS A 24 -38.60 19.67 1.03
C CYS A 24 -37.95 18.44 1.67
N HIS A 25 -37.03 17.76 0.96
CA HIS A 25 -35.87 17.15 1.61
C HIS A 25 -34.76 16.90 0.57
N ASP A 26 -33.98 17.95 0.29
CA ASP A 26 -32.68 17.80 -0.37
C ASP A 26 -31.73 17.14 0.62
N SER A 27 -31.68 15.81 0.57
CA SER A 27 -30.63 15.02 1.21
C SER A 27 -29.38 15.12 0.35
N SER A 28 -28.65 16.22 0.52
CA SER A 28 -27.28 16.33 0.00
C SER A 28 -26.44 15.19 0.60
N PRO A 29 -25.65 14.46 -0.20
CA PRO A 29 -24.74 13.46 0.35
C PRO A 29 -23.73 14.18 1.25
N THR A 30 -23.75 13.85 2.53
CA THR A 30 -22.74 14.27 3.50
C THR A 30 -21.39 13.74 3.03
N SER A 31 -20.58 14.63 2.47
CA SER A 31 -19.15 14.37 2.26
C SER A 31 -18.54 13.94 3.60
N PRO A 32 -17.74 12.86 3.66
CA PRO A 32 -17.08 12.47 4.90
C PRO A 32 -16.22 13.66 5.35
N GLY A 33 -16.59 14.22 6.50
CA GLY A 33 -15.93 15.41 7.03
C GLY A 33 -14.43 15.18 7.08
N ALA A 34 -13.67 16.06 6.42
CA ALA A 34 -12.26 16.19 6.66
C ALA A 34 -12.07 16.31 8.17
N SER A 35 -11.44 15.31 8.77
CA SER A 35 -11.06 15.36 10.18
C SER A 35 -10.13 16.56 10.31
N ASP A 36 -10.63 17.62 10.91
CA ASP A 36 -9.92 18.87 11.15
C ASP A 36 -8.86 18.58 12.23
N THR A 37 -7.78 17.92 11.84
CA THR A 37 -6.59 17.69 12.66
C THR A 37 -5.81 18.98 12.75
N LYS A 38 -6.40 19.98 13.39
CA LYS A 38 -5.62 21.09 13.93
C LYS A 38 -4.60 20.47 14.89
N PRO A 39 -3.29 20.60 14.67
CA PRO A 39 -2.30 20.01 15.56
C PRO A 39 -2.60 20.51 16.97
N VAL A 40 -2.81 19.57 17.90
CA VAL A 40 -2.90 19.88 19.32
C VAL A 40 -1.64 20.68 19.66
N PRO A 41 -1.75 21.86 20.31
CA PRO A 41 -0.58 22.65 20.65
C PRO A 41 0.42 21.76 21.40
N THR A 42 1.58 21.53 20.80
CA THR A 42 2.68 20.81 21.44
C THR A 42 2.91 21.47 22.79
N ALA A 43 2.59 20.76 23.87
CA ALA A 43 2.74 21.29 25.21
C ALA A 43 4.21 21.67 25.41
N THR A 44 4.50 22.97 25.42
CA THR A 44 5.88 23.46 25.48
C THR A 44 6.49 23.04 26.82
N LEU A 45 7.49 22.14 26.76
CA LEU A 45 8.26 21.72 27.93
C LEU A 45 8.97 22.93 28.57
N PRO A 46 9.13 22.97 29.91
CA PRO A 46 9.91 24.01 30.59
C PRO A 46 11.42 23.93 30.25
N PRO A 47 12.15 25.06 30.20
CA PRO A 47 13.57 25.10 29.79
C PRO A 47 14.45 24.19 30.66
N ASN A 48 15.35 23.44 30.01
CA ASN A 48 16.22 22.45 30.65
C ASN A 48 17.39 23.17 31.34
N SER A 49 17.35 23.31 32.67
CA SER A 49 18.34 24.08 33.43
C SER A 49 19.47 23.24 34.06
N ALA A 50 19.45 21.91 33.90
CA ALA A 50 20.45 21.02 34.48
C ALA A 50 21.27 20.32 33.40
N ALA A 51 22.60 20.40 33.49
CA ALA A 51 23.51 19.64 32.63
C ALA A 51 23.22 18.13 32.75
N HIS A 52 23.18 17.43 31.60
CA HIS A 52 22.93 15.98 31.51
C HIS A 52 21.53 15.52 31.89
N GLN A 53 20.54 16.42 31.91
CA GLN A 53 19.14 16.04 32.01
C GLN A 53 18.56 15.81 30.61
N LEU A 54 17.98 14.65 30.38
CA LEU A 54 17.21 14.32 29.17
C LEU A 54 15.74 14.36 29.54
N GLN A 55 14.97 15.17 28.81
CA GLN A 55 13.52 15.25 28.97
C GLN A 55 12.86 14.79 27.67
N GLY A 56 11.72 14.13 27.77
CA GLY A 56 10.98 13.76 26.59
C GLY A 56 9.49 13.58 26.83
N ILE A 57 8.77 13.39 25.73
CA ILE A 57 7.35 13.06 25.70
C ILE A 57 7.20 11.75 24.92
N VAL A 58 6.31 10.87 25.40
CA VAL A 58 5.82 9.73 24.63
C VAL A 58 4.41 10.07 24.11
N SER A 59 4.24 10.06 22.80
CA SER A 59 2.94 10.25 22.15
C SER A 59 2.48 9.02 21.39
N GLY A 60 1.18 8.93 21.14
CA GLY A 60 0.59 7.92 20.30
C GLY A 60 1.02 8.07 18.85
N THR A 61 1.41 6.98 18.21
CA THR A 61 1.73 6.99 16.77
C THR A 61 0.50 7.33 15.94
N VAL A 62 -0.67 6.80 16.34
CA VAL A 62 -1.92 6.94 15.56
C VAL A 62 -2.73 8.15 16.03
N THR A 63 -2.91 8.29 17.34
CA THR A 63 -3.77 9.34 17.90
C THR A 63 -3.04 10.67 18.06
N HIS A 64 -1.70 10.67 18.02
CA HIS A 64 -0.84 11.81 18.34
C HIS A 64 -1.09 12.41 19.73
N ARG A 65 -1.72 11.65 20.64
CA ARG A 65 -1.99 12.09 22.02
C ARG A 65 -0.86 11.67 22.95
N ALA A 66 -0.64 12.44 24.01
CA ALA A 66 0.28 12.05 25.06
C ALA A 66 -0.12 10.69 25.69
N LEU A 67 0.86 9.83 25.93
CA LEU A 67 0.65 8.50 26.50
C LEU A 67 1.13 8.44 27.95
N PRO A 68 0.20 8.40 28.93
CA PRO A 68 0.55 8.29 30.33
C PRO A 68 0.87 6.84 30.72
N ASN A 69 1.58 6.68 31.85
CA ASN A 69 1.89 5.37 32.45
C ASN A 69 2.69 4.42 31.55
N ILE A 70 3.48 4.96 30.62
CA ILE A 70 4.40 4.19 29.78
C ILE A 70 5.73 4.08 30.52
N GLN A 71 6.18 2.85 30.75
CA GLN A 71 7.54 2.62 31.23
C GLN A 71 8.53 2.90 30.11
N VAL A 72 9.44 3.84 30.35
CA VAL A 72 10.54 4.20 29.43
C VAL A 72 11.84 3.77 30.09
N THR A 73 12.64 2.98 29.37
CA THR A 73 13.92 2.44 29.85
C THR A 73 15.04 2.88 28.92
N LEU A 74 16.14 3.36 29.50
CA LEU A 74 17.36 3.79 28.81
C LEU A 74 18.56 3.14 29.50
N GLY A 75 19.11 2.08 28.89
CA GLY A 75 20.14 1.25 29.53
C GLY A 75 19.63 0.61 30.81
N SER A 76 20.28 0.87 31.94
CA SER A 76 19.86 0.38 33.27
C SER A 76 18.88 1.31 34.00
N ARG A 77 18.50 2.45 33.39
CA ARG A 77 17.61 3.44 34.00
C ARG A 77 16.19 3.25 33.48
N SER A 78 15.21 3.47 34.34
CA SER A 78 13.80 3.42 33.96
C SER A 78 13.02 4.55 34.64
N THR A 79 11.96 4.99 33.98
CA THR A 79 11.01 5.99 34.46
C THR A 79 9.63 5.69 33.88
N VAL A 80 8.59 6.35 34.35
CA VAL A 80 7.21 6.19 33.86
C VAL A 80 6.70 7.55 33.41
N THR A 81 6.00 7.61 32.27
CA THR A 81 5.42 8.86 31.78
C THR A 81 4.29 9.36 32.67
N ASP A 82 4.23 10.68 32.87
CA ASP A 82 3.15 11.34 33.61
C ASP A 82 1.84 11.46 32.79
N ALA A 83 0.84 12.17 33.33
CA ALA A 83 -0.46 12.38 32.68
C ALA A 83 -0.35 13.08 31.31
N GLU A 84 0.70 13.88 31.11
CA GLU A 84 1.01 14.56 29.87
C GLU A 84 2.03 13.79 29.01
N GLY A 85 2.29 12.52 29.32
CA GLY A 85 3.19 11.65 28.59
C GLY A 85 4.67 11.99 28.77
N LYS A 86 5.02 12.86 29.72
CA LYS A 86 6.40 13.34 29.90
C LYS A 86 7.21 12.41 30.77
N PHE A 87 8.51 12.34 30.47
CA PHE A 87 9.48 11.63 31.29
C PHE A 87 10.80 12.41 31.40
N THR A 88 11.64 12.01 32.36
CA THR A 88 12.93 12.64 32.59
C THR A 88 13.95 11.61 33.05
N PHE A 89 15.16 11.70 32.50
CA PHE A 89 16.36 11.01 32.97
C PHE A 89 17.43 12.01 33.37
N SER A 90 18.16 11.71 34.44
CA SER A 90 19.33 12.50 34.88
C SER A 90 20.63 11.77 34.57
N GLY A 91 21.70 12.53 34.31
CA GLY A 91 23.05 12.01 34.06
C GLY A 91 23.16 11.22 32.75
N VAL A 92 22.36 11.52 31.73
CA VAL A 92 22.44 10.86 30.42
C VAL A 92 23.69 11.35 29.69
N THR A 93 24.46 10.40 29.18
CA THR A 93 25.70 10.66 28.42
C THR A 93 25.68 9.81 27.15
N GLY A 94 26.38 10.27 26.11
CA GLY A 94 26.40 9.62 24.80
C GLY A 94 25.44 10.27 23.81
N ASN A 95 25.71 10.04 22.52
CA ASN A 95 24.97 10.64 21.41
C ASN A 95 23.98 9.68 20.76
N ASN A 96 24.09 8.37 20.99
CA ASN A 96 23.19 7.36 20.47
C ASN A 96 22.51 6.66 21.64
N LEU A 97 21.21 6.92 21.78
CA LEU A 97 20.40 6.45 22.90
C LEU A 97 19.42 5.39 22.38
N VAL A 98 19.29 4.28 23.12
CA VAL A 98 18.33 3.22 22.83
C VAL A 98 17.29 3.20 23.94
N PHE A 99 16.07 3.56 23.60
CA PHE A 99 14.92 3.54 24.48
C PHE A 99 14.14 2.25 24.30
N GLN A 100 13.67 1.68 25.41
CA GLN A 100 12.68 0.61 25.41
C GLN A 100 11.43 1.13 26.10
N MET A 101 10.28 0.99 25.45
CA MET A 101 8.98 1.45 25.94
C MET A 101 8.04 0.27 26.09
N SER A 102 7.36 0.21 27.23
CA SER A 102 6.38 -0.83 27.53
C SER A 102 5.23 -0.28 28.35
N GLY A 103 4.05 -0.90 28.21
CA GLY A 103 2.85 -0.51 28.93
C GLY A 103 1.65 -1.33 28.46
N GLU A 104 0.57 -1.31 29.24
CA GLU A 104 -0.65 -2.03 28.88
C GLU A 104 -1.31 -1.43 27.64
N SER A 105 -1.26 -0.10 27.48
CA SER A 105 -1.89 0.65 26.40
C SER A 105 -1.11 0.66 25.07
N ILE A 106 0.13 0.18 25.03
CA ILE A 106 0.95 0.21 23.82
C ILE A 106 1.48 -1.16 23.43
N TYR A 107 1.83 -1.33 22.16
CA TYR A 107 2.73 -2.38 21.77
C TYR A 107 4.18 -2.04 22.20
N PRO A 108 4.94 -3.00 22.77
CA PRO A 108 6.31 -2.73 23.20
C PRO A 108 7.19 -2.23 22.06
N ARG A 109 8.06 -1.27 22.37
CA ARG A 109 8.83 -0.53 21.36
C ARG A 109 10.28 -0.35 21.76
N VAL A 110 11.18 -0.44 20.78
CA VAL A 110 12.58 -0.03 20.88
C VAL A 110 12.81 1.13 19.91
N ALA A 111 13.33 2.25 20.40
CA ALA A 111 13.67 3.40 19.58
C ALA A 111 15.15 3.75 19.74
N THR A 112 15.84 3.97 18.62
CA THR A 112 17.21 4.49 18.63
C THR A 112 17.19 5.94 18.18
N LEU A 113 17.74 6.83 18.98
CA LEU A 113 17.79 8.25 18.70
C LEU A 113 19.23 8.75 18.79
N SER A 114 19.64 9.52 17.78
CA SER A 114 20.87 10.29 17.84
C SER A 114 20.56 11.68 18.39
N THR A 115 21.03 11.99 19.60
CA THR A 115 20.78 13.27 20.28
C THR A 115 22.08 14.00 20.58
N SER A 116 22.06 15.33 20.61
CA SER A 116 23.09 16.09 21.31
C SER A 116 22.77 16.18 22.82
N ALA A 117 23.79 16.26 23.67
CA ALA A 117 23.61 16.31 25.12
C ALA A 117 22.78 17.54 25.51
N ASN A 118 21.65 17.32 26.22
CA ASN A 118 20.65 18.31 26.71
C ASN A 118 19.41 18.53 25.82
N GLU A 119 19.18 17.69 24.82
CA GLU A 119 17.98 17.80 23.98
C GLU A 119 16.69 17.34 24.65
N ARG A 120 15.60 17.90 24.15
CA ARG A 120 14.24 17.39 24.35
C ARG A 120 13.96 16.40 23.24
N ILE A 121 13.36 15.27 23.60
CA ILE A 121 13.10 14.21 22.63
C ILE A 121 11.62 13.88 22.58
N GLU A 122 11.14 13.57 21.39
CA GLU A 122 9.81 13.03 21.17
C GLU A 122 9.97 11.57 20.78
N LEU A 123 9.30 10.71 21.53
CA LEU A 123 9.17 9.29 21.22
C LEU A 123 7.70 9.04 20.91
N ASP A 124 7.41 8.18 19.96
CA ASP A 124 6.05 7.72 19.72
C ASP A 124 5.90 6.23 20.08
N ALA A 125 4.69 5.76 20.32
CA ALA A 125 4.38 4.35 20.51
C ALA A 125 2.99 4.01 19.95
N ILE A 126 2.85 2.83 19.35
CA ILE A 126 1.59 2.40 18.75
C ILE A 126 0.64 1.93 19.85
N GLU A 127 -0.51 2.59 19.93
CA GLU A 127 -1.53 2.36 20.93
C GLU A 127 -2.38 1.14 20.58
N LYS A 128 -2.69 0.28 21.55
CA LYS A 128 -3.49 -0.93 21.33
C LYS A 128 -4.98 -0.65 21.09
N ASP A 129 -5.46 0.51 21.49
CA ASP A 129 -6.86 0.96 21.33
C ASP A 129 -7.06 1.93 20.16
N SER A 130 -6.04 2.14 19.33
CA SER A 130 -6.06 3.07 18.18
C SER A 130 -6.78 2.56 16.93
N GLY A 131 -7.24 1.30 16.94
CA GLY A 131 -7.67 0.60 15.73
C GLY A 131 -6.51 -0.04 14.94
N PHE A 132 -5.27 0.11 15.40
CA PHE A 132 -4.14 -0.66 14.87
C PHE A 132 -4.25 -2.14 15.24
N HIS A 133 -4.03 -3.01 14.26
CA HIS A 133 -4.05 -4.45 14.41
C HIS A 133 -2.69 -5.04 14.04
N LEU A 134 -1.92 -5.45 15.06
CA LEU A 134 -0.57 -6.00 14.87
C LEU A 134 -0.52 -7.23 13.95
N GLY A 135 -1.53 -8.12 14.03
CA GLY A 135 -1.61 -9.30 13.17
C GLY A 135 -1.73 -8.93 11.69
N PHE A 136 -2.70 -8.07 11.37
CA PHE A 136 -2.91 -7.52 10.04
C PHE A 136 -1.66 -6.78 9.54
N TYR A 137 -1.04 -5.92 10.35
CA TYR A 137 0.19 -5.23 9.99
C TYR A 137 1.32 -6.19 9.60
N ARG A 138 1.50 -7.27 10.35
CA ARG A 138 2.55 -8.26 10.06
C ARG A 138 2.26 -9.06 8.79
N GLU A 139 1.02 -9.35 8.46
CA GLU A 139 0.70 -9.93 7.14
C GLU A 139 1.01 -8.91 6.04
N LEU A 140 0.36 -7.75 6.10
CA LEU A 140 0.39 -6.69 5.10
C LEU A 140 1.81 -6.17 4.80
N ALA A 141 2.62 -5.93 5.84
CA ALA A 141 3.91 -5.25 5.71
C ALA A 141 5.11 -6.21 5.78
N ARG A 142 4.91 -7.43 6.26
CA ARG A 142 6.01 -8.34 6.62
C ARG A 142 5.88 -9.74 6.04
N GLY A 143 4.77 -10.10 5.41
CA GLY A 143 4.59 -11.45 4.83
C GLY A 143 4.35 -12.52 5.89
N ASN A 144 3.84 -12.16 7.08
CA ASN A 144 3.43 -13.15 8.08
C ASN A 144 2.09 -13.83 7.74
N HIS A 145 1.72 -13.82 6.46
CA HIS A 145 0.54 -14.48 5.94
C HIS A 145 0.65 -16.00 6.15
N PRO A 146 -0.44 -16.74 6.41
CA PRO A 146 -0.38 -18.19 6.65
C PRO A 146 0.32 -19.02 5.57
N THR A 147 0.39 -18.52 4.32
CA THR A 147 1.09 -19.17 3.20
C THR A 147 2.58 -18.79 3.09
N GLU A 148 2.98 -17.64 3.62
CA GLU A 148 4.36 -17.14 3.58
C GLU A 148 5.13 -17.47 4.87
N GLN A 149 4.48 -17.37 6.04
CA GLN A 149 5.02 -17.73 7.38
C GLN A 149 6.40 -17.10 7.72
N HIS A 150 6.70 -15.93 7.16
CA HIS A 150 7.97 -15.25 7.34
C HIS A 150 7.75 -13.79 7.77
N LEU A 151 8.68 -13.23 8.53
CA LEU A 151 8.69 -11.80 8.89
C LEU A 151 9.83 -11.12 8.12
N TYR A 152 9.51 -10.55 6.97
CA TYR A 152 10.46 -9.84 6.13
C TYR A 152 10.72 -8.40 6.65
N PRO A 153 11.91 -7.82 6.45
CA PRO A 153 12.15 -6.39 6.63
C PRO A 153 11.19 -5.54 5.80
N LEU A 154 10.97 -4.28 6.20
CA LEU A 154 10.06 -3.41 5.46
C LEU A 154 10.66 -3.15 4.09
N GLN A 155 9.86 -3.41 3.06
CA GLN A 155 10.12 -3.01 1.71
C GLN A 155 9.24 -1.82 1.38
N ARG A 156 9.84 -0.69 1.02
CA ARG A 156 9.10 0.54 0.69
C ARG A 156 9.98 1.51 -0.06
N TRP A 157 9.36 2.52 -0.67
CA TRP A 157 10.07 3.64 -1.27
C TRP A 157 10.57 4.62 -0.20
N VAL A 158 11.78 5.15 -0.37
CA VAL A 158 12.37 6.20 0.51
C VAL A 158 12.37 7.59 -0.15
N SER A 159 11.96 7.64 -1.40
CA SER A 159 11.75 8.85 -2.18
C SER A 159 10.55 8.60 -3.11
N PRO A 160 9.82 9.64 -3.54
CA PRO A 160 8.71 9.45 -4.47
C PRO A 160 9.20 8.79 -5.77
N PRO A 161 8.58 7.68 -6.23
CA PRO A 161 8.90 7.11 -7.53
C PRO A 161 8.30 7.95 -8.66
N THR A 162 8.94 7.90 -9.84
CA THR A 162 8.31 8.34 -11.09
C THR A 162 7.46 7.19 -11.64
N PHE A 163 6.22 7.49 -12.00
CA PHE A 163 5.29 6.53 -12.57
C PHE A 163 5.34 6.63 -14.10
N TYR A 164 5.55 5.50 -14.77
CA TYR A 164 5.41 5.41 -16.22
C TYR A 164 4.22 4.53 -16.58
N ILE A 165 3.34 5.05 -17.45
CA ILE A 165 2.32 4.24 -18.12
C ILE A 165 2.90 3.86 -19.48
N ASP A 166 3.16 2.57 -19.66
CA ASP A 166 3.67 2.02 -20.91
C ASP A 166 2.56 2.00 -21.96
N THR A 167 2.74 2.77 -23.03
CA THR A 167 1.77 2.85 -24.13
C THR A 167 2.04 1.83 -25.23
N ASN A 168 2.90 0.84 -25.00
CA ASN A 168 3.17 -0.23 -25.95
C ASN A 168 2.07 -1.31 -25.92
N PRO A 169 1.28 -1.49 -26.99
CA PRO A 169 0.16 -2.43 -27.03
C PRO A 169 0.57 -3.86 -27.47
N LYS A 170 1.87 -4.12 -27.65
CA LYS A 170 2.38 -5.36 -28.29
C LYS A 170 1.86 -6.67 -27.66
N ALA A 171 1.59 -6.67 -26.36
CA ALA A 171 1.08 -7.83 -25.63
C ALA A 171 -0.43 -7.75 -25.34
N THR A 172 -1.16 -6.88 -26.05
CA THR A 172 -2.61 -6.71 -25.88
C THR A 172 -3.35 -7.22 -27.11
N ASN A 173 -4.65 -7.49 -26.95
CA ASN A 173 -5.56 -7.81 -28.06
C ASN A 173 -5.93 -6.57 -28.90
N GLU A 174 -5.63 -5.38 -28.41
CA GLU A 174 -5.91 -4.11 -29.07
C GLU A 174 -4.64 -3.55 -29.74
N GLU A 175 -4.82 -2.70 -30.75
CA GLU A 175 -3.69 -2.07 -31.45
C GLU A 175 -3.15 -0.83 -30.72
N GLU A 176 -3.86 -0.35 -29.69
CA GLU A 176 -3.47 0.82 -28.89
C GLU A 176 -4.03 0.70 -27.46
N ILE A 177 -3.35 1.36 -26.50
CA ILE A 177 -3.90 1.55 -25.16
C ILE A 177 -4.81 2.78 -25.19
N SER A 178 -6.10 2.58 -24.89
CA SER A 178 -7.09 3.65 -24.97
C SER A 178 -6.79 4.83 -24.04
N LYS A 179 -7.12 6.04 -24.50
CA LYS A 179 -6.97 7.28 -23.69
C LYS A 179 -7.76 7.23 -22.38
N ASP A 180 -8.93 6.59 -22.39
CA ASP A 180 -9.76 6.42 -21.21
C ASP A 180 -9.06 5.54 -20.17
N THR A 181 -8.45 4.43 -20.60
CA THR A 181 -7.65 3.57 -19.70
C THR A 181 -6.48 4.36 -19.10
N ILE A 182 -5.74 5.11 -19.93
CA ILE A 182 -4.62 5.95 -19.44
C ILE A 182 -5.10 6.97 -18.39
N GLU A 183 -6.22 7.64 -18.64
CA GLU A 183 -6.73 8.65 -17.72
C GLU A 183 -7.23 8.02 -16.40
N GLN A 184 -7.93 6.89 -16.46
CA GLN A 184 -8.35 6.18 -15.25
C GLN A 184 -7.15 5.75 -14.39
N ILE A 185 -6.06 5.29 -15.02
CA ILE A 185 -4.81 4.95 -14.31
C ILE A 185 -4.21 6.19 -13.65
N LYS A 186 -4.13 7.33 -14.36
CA LYS A 186 -3.64 8.59 -13.78
C LYS A 186 -4.44 9.01 -12.55
N GLN A 187 -5.76 8.99 -12.66
CA GLN A 187 -6.66 9.34 -11.56
C GLN A 187 -6.50 8.39 -10.38
N LEU A 188 -6.33 7.09 -10.63
CA LEU A 188 -6.03 6.11 -9.59
C LEU A 188 -4.70 6.45 -8.88
N LEU A 189 -3.62 6.67 -9.63
CA LEU A 189 -2.29 6.95 -9.06
C LEU A 189 -2.28 8.21 -8.18
N ILE A 190 -2.92 9.29 -8.64
CA ILE A 190 -3.08 10.52 -7.86
C ILE A 190 -3.85 10.24 -6.56
N LYS A 191 -4.88 9.40 -6.65
CA LYS A 191 -5.74 9.05 -5.51
C LYS A 191 -5.03 8.18 -4.47
N ILE A 192 -4.32 7.12 -4.88
CA ILE A 192 -3.82 6.09 -3.95
C ILE A 192 -2.41 6.38 -3.42
N THR A 193 -1.57 7.12 -4.14
CA THR A 193 -0.19 7.42 -3.72
C THR A 193 -0.12 8.04 -2.32
N PRO A 194 -0.86 9.13 -2.00
CA PRO A 194 -0.89 9.66 -0.64
C PRO A 194 -1.45 8.65 0.37
N ILE A 195 -2.44 7.83 -0.01
CA ILE A 195 -3.05 6.85 0.90
C ILE A 195 -2.07 5.76 1.30
N PHE A 196 -1.41 5.16 0.32
CA PHE A 196 -0.48 4.05 0.51
C PHE A 196 0.81 4.49 1.19
N THR A 197 1.12 5.79 1.12
CA THR A 197 2.32 6.35 1.74
C THR A 197 2.03 7.11 3.03
N GLY A 198 0.77 7.21 3.45
CA GLY A 198 0.38 8.04 4.61
C GLY A 198 0.71 9.51 4.42
N ASP A 199 0.55 10.05 3.21
CA ASP A 199 0.88 11.42 2.84
C ASP A 199 2.39 11.75 2.87
N VAL A 200 3.27 10.75 3.02
CA VAL A 200 4.73 10.94 2.83
C VAL A 200 5.02 11.38 1.39
N PHE A 201 4.27 10.84 0.40
CA PHE A 201 4.29 11.32 -0.97
C PHE A 201 2.93 11.94 -1.34
N GLU A 202 2.90 13.28 -1.39
CA GLU A 202 1.68 14.04 -1.68
C GLU A 202 1.29 14.04 -3.16
N ALA A 203 2.24 13.78 -4.05
CA ALA A 203 2.05 13.85 -5.50
C ALA A 203 2.72 12.69 -6.23
N ALA A 204 2.17 12.35 -7.39
CA ALA A 204 2.71 11.37 -8.32
C ALA A 204 3.24 12.08 -9.58
N ASP A 205 4.51 11.90 -9.91
CA ASP A 205 5.06 12.29 -11.22
C ASP A 205 4.71 11.20 -12.24
N ILE A 206 3.75 11.47 -13.12
CA ILE A 206 3.20 10.46 -14.03
C ILE A 206 3.53 10.82 -15.48
N GLN A 207 4.22 9.91 -16.16
CA GLN A 207 4.69 10.08 -17.52
C GLN A 207 4.13 8.97 -18.42
N LEU A 208 3.91 9.30 -19.69
CA LEU A 208 3.62 8.30 -20.72
C LEU A 208 4.93 7.94 -21.40
N GLN A 209 5.22 6.66 -21.52
CA GLN A 209 6.44 6.19 -22.15
C GLN A 209 6.13 4.99 -23.04
N TYR A 210 6.82 4.90 -24.18
CA TYR A 210 6.77 3.72 -25.02
C TYR A 210 7.99 2.86 -24.71
N PHE A 211 7.81 1.71 -24.08
CA PHE A 211 8.91 0.78 -23.82
C PHE A 211 9.02 -0.20 -24.99
N ASN A 212 9.88 0.15 -25.96
CA ASN A 212 10.19 -0.69 -27.10
C ASN A 212 11.19 -1.77 -26.69
N SER A 213 10.75 -3.01 -26.47
CA SER A 213 11.70 -4.10 -26.30
C SER A 213 11.17 -5.40 -26.87
N ASP A 214 11.95 -6.00 -27.76
CA ASP A 214 11.75 -7.37 -28.25
C ASP A 214 12.06 -8.45 -27.20
N GLY A 215 12.37 -8.04 -25.97
CA GLY A 215 12.38 -8.85 -24.76
C GLY A 215 12.30 -7.89 -23.58
N TYR A 216 11.17 -7.88 -22.88
CA TYR A 216 10.95 -7.01 -21.73
C TYR A 216 11.99 -7.30 -20.66
N ASP A 217 13.00 -6.44 -20.58
CA ASP A 217 14.10 -6.57 -19.63
C ASP A 217 13.95 -5.52 -18.53
N PHE A 218 13.85 -6.00 -17.30
CA PHE A 218 13.74 -5.18 -16.09
C PHE A 218 14.92 -4.21 -15.91
N SER A 219 16.06 -4.45 -16.57
CA SER A 219 17.19 -3.53 -16.60
C SER A 219 16.89 -2.22 -17.37
N LEU A 220 15.90 -2.24 -18.27
CA LEU A 220 15.53 -1.10 -19.13
C LEU A 220 14.73 -0.03 -18.41
N ILE A 221 14.06 -0.38 -17.30
CA ILE A 221 13.33 0.59 -16.50
C ILE A 221 14.31 1.35 -15.58
N PRO A 222 14.24 2.68 -15.47
CA PRO A 222 15.17 3.43 -14.62
C PRO A 222 15.02 3.08 -13.13
N ASP A 223 16.06 3.30 -12.33
CA ASP A 223 15.94 3.31 -10.86
C ASP A 223 14.95 4.39 -10.42
N GLN A 224 14.33 4.21 -9.26
CA GLN A 224 13.33 5.10 -8.67
C GLN A 224 12.03 5.20 -9.50
N THR A 225 11.60 4.09 -10.12
CA THR A 225 10.42 4.09 -11.00
C THR A 225 9.42 2.95 -10.75
N ILE A 226 8.16 3.22 -11.05
CA ILE A 226 7.10 2.23 -11.17
C ILE A 226 6.58 2.27 -12.61
N VAL A 227 6.64 1.15 -13.32
CA VAL A 227 6.12 1.03 -14.69
C VAL A 227 4.85 0.21 -14.68
N ILE A 228 3.81 0.69 -15.38
CA ILE A 228 2.54 -0.01 -15.58
C ILE A 228 2.43 -0.37 -17.06
N SER A 229 2.49 -1.67 -17.36
CA SER A 229 2.36 -2.23 -18.71
C SER A 229 1.13 -3.13 -18.81
N PHE A 230 0.81 -3.51 -20.04
CA PHE A 230 -0.36 -4.33 -20.35
C PHE A 230 0.05 -5.64 -21.02
N ASP A 231 -0.50 -6.76 -20.55
CA ASP A 231 -0.23 -8.10 -21.09
C ASP A 231 -1.49 -8.98 -21.01
N ASP A 232 -2.27 -9.01 -22.09
CA ASP A 232 -3.49 -9.82 -22.18
C ASP A 232 -3.21 -11.34 -22.21
N SER A 233 -1.96 -11.75 -22.42
CA SER A 233 -1.60 -13.18 -22.39
C SER A 233 -1.57 -13.78 -20.97
N LEU A 234 -1.62 -12.94 -19.93
CA LEU A 234 -1.71 -13.39 -18.53
C LEU A 234 -2.92 -14.30 -18.28
N VAL A 235 -4.03 -14.11 -19.02
CA VAL A 235 -5.23 -14.96 -18.91
C VAL A 235 -4.94 -16.44 -19.19
N GLU A 236 -3.92 -16.75 -20.00
CA GLU A 236 -3.51 -18.12 -20.30
C GLU A 236 -2.89 -18.83 -19.09
N LYS A 237 -2.38 -18.05 -18.14
CA LYS A 237 -1.88 -18.53 -16.85
C LYS A 237 -2.94 -18.45 -15.76
N GLY A 238 -4.15 -17.97 -16.08
CA GLY A 238 -5.18 -17.64 -15.10
C GLY A 238 -4.84 -16.43 -14.24
N ALA A 239 -3.78 -15.68 -14.59
CA ALA A 239 -3.38 -14.47 -13.88
C ALA A 239 -4.14 -13.26 -14.44
N MET A 240 -4.36 -12.27 -13.58
CA MET A 240 -5.01 -11.00 -13.95
C MET A 240 -4.06 -9.82 -13.82
N GLY A 241 -3.14 -9.91 -12.86
CA GLY A 241 -2.06 -8.98 -12.70
C GLY A 241 -0.83 -9.68 -12.16
N VAL A 242 0.30 -9.02 -12.36
CA VAL A 242 1.56 -9.38 -11.74
C VAL A 242 2.34 -8.12 -11.44
N THR A 243 2.96 -8.09 -10.27
CA THR A 243 3.91 -7.05 -9.89
C THR A 243 5.28 -7.64 -9.64
N PHE A 244 6.28 -7.10 -10.34
CA PHE A 244 7.68 -7.37 -10.07
C PHE A 244 8.29 -6.21 -9.27
N THR A 245 9.04 -6.50 -8.21
CA THR A 245 9.76 -5.48 -7.43
C THR A 245 11.23 -5.84 -7.31
N GLU A 246 12.09 -4.82 -7.27
CA GLU A 246 13.53 -4.96 -7.07
C GLU A 246 13.99 -4.01 -5.95
N PRO A 247 14.53 -4.55 -4.84
CA PRO A 247 15.10 -3.70 -3.80
C PRO A 247 16.40 -3.04 -4.27
N SER A 248 16.70 -1.85 -3.75
CA SER A 248 17.95 -1.13 -3.96
C SER A 248 19.02 -1.59 -2.97
N PHE A 249 20.15 -2.04 -3.50
CA PHE A 249 21.31 -2.50 -2.73
C PHE A 249 22.45 -1.48 -2.70
N GLN A 250 22.29 -0.33 -3.36
CA GLN A 250 23.37 0.64 -3.52
C GLN A 250 23.76 1.32 -2.20
N THR A 251 22.88 1.30 -1.18
CA THR A 251 23.11 1.97 0.11
C THR A 251 22.73 1.10 1.31
N LYS A 252 23.61 0.17 1.73
CA LYS A 252 23.45 -0.62 2.98
C LYS A 252 22.16 -1.47 2.96
N PRO A 253 21.74 -2.21 4.01
CA PRO A 253 20.67 -3.20 3.90
C PRO A 253 19.30 -2.49 3.90
N SER A 254 19.11 -1.51 3.01
CA SER A 254 18.13 -0.43 3.14
C SER A 254 16.71 -0.78 2.76
N GLY A 255 16.40 -2.06 2.47
CA GLY A 255 15.05 -2.55 2.14
C GLY A 255 14.28 -1.68 1.14
N ALA A 256 14.94 -0.73 0.50
CA ALA A 256 14.30 0.35 -0.22
C ALA A 256 13.95 -0.22 -1.57
N LEU A 257 12.77 0.08 -2.08
CA LEU A 257 12.45 -0.30 -3.44
C LEU A 257 13.25 0.57 -4.41
N SER A 258 13.88 -0.06 -5.39
CA SER A 258 14.55 0.63 -6.50
C SER A 258 13.60 0.76 -7.68
N LYS A 259 12.90 -0.33 -8.02
CA LYS A 259 12.06 -0.40 -9.22
C LYS A 259 10.87 -1.32 -8.98
N ALA A 260 9.75 -1.02 -9.64
CA ALA A 260 8.66 -1.95 -9.80
C ALA A 260 8.11 -1.95 -11.23
N TRP A 261 7.62 -3.11 -11.67
CA TRP A 261 6.96 -3.25 -12.97
C TRP A 261 5.70 -4.08 -12.80
N ILE A 262 4.57 -3.44 -13.08
CA ILE A 262 3.23 -4.01 -13.02
C ILE A 262 2.80 -4.40 -14.43
N PHE A 263 2.21 -5.57 -14.58
CA PHE A 263 1.49 -5.97 -15.78
C PHE A 263 0.04 -6.28 -15.40
N VAL A 264 -0.89 -5.68 -16.12
CA VAL A 264 -2.33 -5.94 -16.00
C VAL A 264 -2.93 -6.24 -17.37
N LEU A 265 -4.15 -6.75 -17.43
CA LEU A 265 -4.85 -6.95 -18.69
C LEU A 265 -5.30 -5.59 -19.25
N ASN A 266 -5.18 -5.40 -20.56
CA ASN A 266 -5.84 -4.31 -21.27
C ASN A 266 -7.30 -4.65 -21.56
N ASP A 267 -7.62 -5.90 -21.90
CA ASP A 267 -9.00 -6.34 -22.14
C ASP A 267 -9.86 -6.24 -20.87
N ASN A 268 -11.05 -5.64 -20.99
CA ASN A 268 -12.00 -5.51 -19.90
C ASN A 268 -12.85 -6.78 -19.66
N ALA A 269 -12.98 -7.67 -20.63
CA ALA A 269 -13.85 -8.85 -20.53
C ALA A 269 -13.48 -9.80 -19.37
N PRO A 270 -12.19 -10.13 -19.13
CA PRO A 270 -11.79 -10.98 -18.00
C PRO A 270 -12.22 -10.40 -16.63
N TYR A 271 -12.12 -9.09 -16.45
CA TYR A 271 -12.53 -8.40 -15.23
C TYR A 271 -14.04 -8.51 -14.99
N GLN A 272 -14.84 -8.31 -16.04
CA GLN A 272 -16.30 -8.43 -15.99
C GLN A 272 -16.74 -9.86 -15.67
N GLU A 273 -16.05 -10.87 -16.21
CA GLU A 273 -16.34 -12.28 -15.96
C GLU A 273 -16.21 -12.65 -14.48
N VAL A 274 -15.20 -12.10 -13.80
CA VAL A 274 -14.94 -12.39 -12.37
C VAL A 274 -15.56 -11.35 -11.41
N GLY A 275 -16.24 -10.33 -11.94
CA GLY A 275 -16.96 -9.34 -11.14
C GLY A 275 -16.07 -8.35 -10.40
N ILE A 276 -14.89 -8.03 -10.93
CA ILE A 276 -13.99 -7.00 -10.39
C ILE A 276 -13.77 -5.92 -11.44
N SER A 277 -13.32 -4.74 -11.04
CA SER A 277 -12.86 -3.72 -11.99
C SER A 277 -11.34 -3.76 -12.20
N LYS A 278 -10.89 -3.34 -13.39
CA LYS A 278 -9.46 -3.14 -13.70
C LYS A 278 -8.77 -2.22 -12.69
N ILE A 279 -9.49 -1.19 -12.23
CA ILE A 279 -8.96 -0.18 -11.29
C ILE A 279 -8.81 -0.75 -9.87
N GLU A 280 -9.65 -1.70 -9.46
CA GLU A 280 -9.46 -2.42 -8.20
C GLU A 280 -8.24 -3.34 -8.25
N LEU A 281 -8.10 -4.13 -9.33
CA LEU A 281 -6.88 -4.93 -9.54
C LEU A 281 -5.65 -4.03 -9.54
N LEU A 282 -5.65 -2.95 -10.32
CA LEU A 282 -4.47 -2.09 -10.41
C LEU A 282 -4.12 -1.46 -9.06
N ALA A 283 -5.11 -1.12 -8.23
CA ALA A 283 -4.85 -0.65 -6.87
C ALA A 283 -4.16 -1.74 -6.01
N HIS A 284 -4.55 -3.01 -6.18
CA HIS A 284 -3.92 -4.16 -5.54
C HIS A 284 -2.45 -4.32 -5.97
N GLU A 285 -2.19 -4.35 -7.28
CA GLU A 285 -0.84 -4.45 -7.84
C GLU A 285 0.04 -3.27 -7.44
N MET A 286 -0.53 -2.07 -7.39
CA MET A 286 0.15 -0.90 -6.86
C MET A 286 0.55 -1.10 -5.39
N GLY A 287 -0.27 -1.78 -4.58
CA GLY A 287 0.09 -2.11 -3.21
C GLY A 287 1.37 -2.93 -3.13
N HIS A 288 1.51 -3.95 -3.99
CA HIS A 288 2.77 -4.70 -4.15
C HIS A 288 3.93 -3.80 -4.59
N ALA A 289 3.69 -2.91 -5.55
CA ALA A 289 4.71 -1.99 -6.03
C ALA A 289 5.14 -0.97 -4.97
N PHE A 290 4.31 -0.68 -3.96
CA PHE A 290 4.68 0.11 -2.77
C PHE A 290 5.28 -0.74 -1.64
N GLY A 291 5.40 -2.06 -1.83
CA GLY A 291 6.07 -2.99 -0.91
C GLY A 291 5.14 -3.71 0.07
N PHE A 292 3.83 -3.66 -0.17
CA PHE A 292 2.84 -4.40 0.63
C PHE A 292 2.66 -5.83 0.09
N ARG A 293 2.19 -6.71 0.97
CA ARG A 293 1.98 -8.14 0.74
C ARG A 293 0.53 -8.49 0.98
N HIS A 294 0.12 -9.68 0.54
CA HIS A 294 -1.23 -10.15 0.76
C HIS A 294 -1.56 -10.29 2.25
N THR A 295 -2.84 -10.12 2.57
CA THR A 295 -3.38 -10.33 3.92
C THR A 295 -4.69 -11.11 3.89
N SER A 296 -4.87 -11.94 4.90
CA SER A 296 -6.08 -12.70 5.20
C SER A 296 -6.95 -12.03 6.26
N GLN A 297 -6.50 -10.93 6.84
CA GLN A 297 -7.13 -10.24 7.94
C GLN A 297 -7.74 -8.92 7.47
N LEU A 298 -8.89 -8.56 8.05
CA LEU A 298 -9.60 -7.29 7.84
C LEU A 298 -9.93 -6.97 6.36
N PRO A 299 -10.86 -6.03 6.09
CA PRO A 299 -11.01 -5.49 4.74
C PRO A 299 -9.75 -4.72 4.32
N SER A 300 -9.15 -5.09 3.20
CA SER A 300 -7.94 -4.47 2.64
C SER A 300 -7.88 -4.68 1.12
N VAL A 301 -7.32 -3.70 0.41
CA VAL A 301 -6.97 -3.85 -1.02
C VAL A 301 -6.01 -5.01 -1.24
N MET A 302 -5.18 -5.36 -0.24
CA MET A 302 -4.22 -6.47 -0.30
C MET A 302 -4.82 -7.82 0.10
N THR A 303 -6.14 -7.93 0.27
CA THR A 303 -6.77 -9.25 0.34
C THR A 303 -6.81 -9.89 -1.04
N LYS A 304 -6.96 -11.23 -1.10
CA LYS A 304 -7.15 -11.95 -2.36
C LYS A 304 -8.21 -11.26 -3.23
N ILE A 305 -7.92 -11.13 -4.52
CA ILE A 305 -8.80 -10.41 -5.45
C ILE A 305 -10.24 -10.95 -5.43
N GLY A 306 -11.19 -10.01 -5.49
CA GLY A 306 -12.62 -10.27 -5.45
C GLY A 306 -13.19 -10.41 -4.04
N VAL A 307 -12.34 -10.47 -3.01
CA VAL A 307 -12.79 -10.46 -1.60
C VAL A 307 -13.11 -9.04 -1.13
N PHE A 308 -12.25 -8.08 -1.48
CA PHE A 308 -12.47 -6.67 -1.20
C PHE A 308 -12.89 -5.92 -2.46
N GLY A 309 -14.00 -5.18 -2.38
CA GLY A 309 -14.43 -4.22 -3.39
C GLY A 309 -13.92 -2.82 -3.05
N GLY A 310 -13.21 -2.19 -3.98
CA GLY A 310 -12.67 -0.84 -3.84
C GLY A 310 -11.15 -0.75 -3.99
N THR A 311 -10.64 0.50 -4.01
CA THR A 311 -9.22 0.80 -4.24
C THR A 311 -8.38 0.85 -2.96
N TYR A 312 -9.02 0.97 -1.79
CA TYR A 312 -8.42 0.90 -0.46
C TYR A 312 -9.52 0.93 0.62
N SER A 313 -9.20 0.43 1.80
CA SER A 313 -10.02 0.49 3.02
C SER A 313 -9.45 1.50 4.04
N ASN A 314 -10.17 1.70 5.15
CA ASN A 314 -9.62 2.46 6.28
C ASN A 314 -8.46 1.72 6.97
N ASN A 315 -8.43 0.38 6.92
CA ASN A 315 -7.32 -0.40 7.46
C ASN A 315 -6.07 -0.19 6.63
N ASP A 316 -6.20 -0.11 5.30
CA ASP A 316 -5.09 0.19 4.40
C ASP A 316 -4.49 1.54 4.75
N ARG A 317 -5.31 2.61 4.79
CA ARG A 317 -4.86 3.97 5.15
C ARG A 317 -4.09 3.97 6.47
N LEU A 318 -4.64 3.37 7.53
CA LEU A 318 -3.99 3.36 8.84
C LEU A 318 -2.66 2.59 8.82
N HIS A 319 -2.66 1.35 8.35
CA HIS A 319 -1.50 0.48 8.51
C HIS A 319 -0.39 0.80 7.50
N MET A 320 -0.75 1.13 6.26
CA MET A 320 0.20 1.56 5.23
C MET A 320 0.87 2.89 5.62
N SER A 321 0.11 3.84 6.23
CA SER A 321 0.72 5.07 6.74
C SER A 321 1.79 4.79 7.79
N ILE A 322 1.56 3.85 8.70
CA ILE A 322 2.55 3.47 9.72
C ILE A 322 3.79 2.92 9.04
N VAL A 323 3.65 2.00 8.06
CA VAL A 323 4.78 1.45 7.30
C VAL A 323 5.66 2.56 6.72
N TYR A 324 5.08 3.62 6.15
CA TYR A 324 5.81 4.73 5.51
C TYR A 324 6.38 5.77 6.49
N HIS A 325 5.93 5.82 7.75
CA HIS A 325 6.53 6.65 8.78
C HIS A 325 7.58 5.93 9.63
N ARG A 326 7.67 4.60 9.54
CA ARG A 326 8.67 3.84 10.30
C ARG A 326 10.11 4.18 9.89
N PRO A 327 11.10 4.11 10.79
CA PRO A 327 12.50 4.16 10.41
C PRO A 327 12.89 2.95 9.54
N PHE A 328 13.94 3.15 8.73
CA PHE A 328 14.48 2.07 7.93
C PHE A 328 15.07 0.93 8.79
N GLY A 329 14.97 -0.30 8.30
CA GLY A 329 15.64 -1.47 8.88
C GLY A 329 14.84 -2.17 9.97
N ASN A 330 13.72 -1.58 10.39
CA ASN A 330 12.79 -2.19 11.30
C ASN A 330 12.28 -3.52 10.73
N GLN A 331 12.28 -4.61 11.50
CA GLN A 331 11.87 -5.97 11.11
C GLN A 331 10.57 -6.43 11.78
N ASP A 332 10.14 -5.79 12.86
CA ASP A 332 8.79 -5.92 13.41
C ASP A 332 8.18 -4.52 13.63
N ILE A 333 7.28 -4.31 14.60
CA ILE A 333 6.89 -2.95 14.97
C ILE A 333 8.09 -2.12 15.40
N ASP A 334 9.09 -2.68 16.08
CA ASP A 334 10.25 -1.92 16.59
C ASP A 334 11.49 -2.73 16.99
N ALA A 335 11.39 -4.06 17.15
CA ALA A 335 12.48 -4.88 17.65
C ALA A 335 12.78 -6.00 16.66
N ASP A 336 13.95 -5.91 16.04
CA ASP A 336 14.42 -6.90 15.09
C ASP A 336 14.82 -8.20 15.81
N PRO A 337 14.30 -9.38 15.43
CA PRO A 337 15.17 -10.54 15.43
C PRO A 337 16.31 -10.28 14.44
N GLN A 338 17.56 -10.63 14.74
CA GLN A 338 18.59 -10.61 13.70
C GLN A 338 18.13 -11.58 12.59
N PRO A 339 17.91 -11.12 11.35
CA PRO A 339 17.45 -11.99 10.29
C PRO A 339 18.58 -12.98 10.05
N ASN A 340 18.25 -14.26 9.98
CA ASN A 340 19.27 -15.21 9.57
C ASN A 340 19.68 -14.88 8.13
N GLN A 341 20.94 -15.15 7.78
CA GLN A 341 21.52 -14.78 6.49
C GLN A 341 20.69 -15.28 5.29
N LYS A 342 20.03 -16.43 5.43
CA LYS A 342 19.17 -17.02 4.39
C LYS A 342 17.94 -16.17 4.10
N SER A 343 17.22 -15.74 5.13
CA SER A 343 16.09 -14.82 4.98
C SER A 343 16.53 -13.52 4.33
N PHE A 344 17.72 -13.01 4.69
CA PHE A 344 18.26 -11.82 4.05
C PHE A 344 18.49 -12.05 2.55
N GLU A 345 19.22 -13.10 2.17
CA GLU A 345 19.50 -13.44 0.77
C GLU A 345 18.24 -13.67 -0.10
N GLU A 346 17.18 -14.28 0.46
CA GLU A 346 15.88 -14.46 -0.23
C GLU A 346 15.22 -13.10 -0.57
N ILE A 347 15.32 -12.13 0.35
CA ILE A 347 14.68 -10.80 0.24
C ILE A 347 15.49 -9.84 -0.63
N LEU A 348 16.79 -10.08 -0.79
CA LEU A 348 17.65 -9.30 -1.70
C LEU A 348 17.42 -9.64 -3.17
N GLY A 349 16.57 -10.61 -3.49
CA GLY A 349 16.22 -10.91 -4.88
C GLY A 349 15.10 -10.01 -5.41
N ARG A 350 14.96 -10.00 -6.74
CA ARG A 350 13.70 -9.60 -7.38
C ARG A 350 12.57 -10.48 -6.85
N GLN A 351 11.41 -9.87 -6.61
CA GLN A 351 10.20 -10.54 -6.17
C GLN A 351 9.12 -10.41 -7.24
N ALA A 352 8.25 -11.42 -7.33
CA ALA A 352 7.08 -11.41 -8.19
C ALA A 352 5.84 -11.76 -7.36
N PHE A 353 4.81 -10.94 -7.45
CA PHE A 353 3.50 -11.16 -6.86
C PHE A 353 2.52 -11.44 -8.00
N ILE A 354 1.84 -12.57 -7.98
CA ILE A 354 0.94 -13.00 -9.04
C ILE A 354 -0.47 -13.10 -8.48
N ASP A 355 -1.39 -12.38 -9.08
CA ASP A 355 -2.78 -12.46 -8.69
C ASP A 355 -3.62 -13.24 -9.71
N PHE A 356 -4.08 -14.40 -9.26
CA PHE A 356 -4.91 -15.28 -10.06
C PHE A 356 -6.39 -14.89 -9.99
N ALA A 357 -7.09 -15.15 -11.09
CA ALA A 357 -8.54 -15.07 -11.13
C ALA A 357 -9.16 -16.04 -10.10
N PRO A 358 -10.26 -15.64 -9.41
CA PRO A 358 -10.93 -16.51 -8.46
C PRO A 358 -11.53 -17.76 -9.11
N THR A 359 -11.81 -17.69 -10.42
CA THR A 359 -12.27 -18.80 -11.25
C THR A 359 -11.50 -18.81 -12.58
N PRO A 360 -11.25 -19.99 -13.18
CA PRO A 360 -10.62 -20.06 -14.50
C PRO A 360 -11.42 -19.29 -15.56
N PHE A 361 -10.73 -18.58 -16.43
CA PHE A 361 -11.34 -17.86 -17.55
C PHE A 361 -11.96 -18.80 -18.58
N SER A 362 -13.11 -18.42 -19.12
CA SER A 362 -13.74 -19.10 -20.25
C SER A 362 -13.22 -18.64 -21.62
N LEU A 363 -12.45 -17.55 -21.65
CA LEU A 363 -11.95 -16.92 -22.86
C LEU A 363 -10.93 -17.79 -23.61
N LYS A 364 -11.09 -17.87 -24.94
CA LYS A 364 -10.18 -18.58 -25.83
C LYS A 364 -9.18 -17.61 -26.46
N ARG A 365 -7.95 -18.12 -26.68
CA ARG A 365 -6.84 -17.40 -27.31
C ARG A 365 -7.23 -16.80 -28.67
N THR A 366 -6.89 -15.54 -28.90
CA THR A 366 -6.83 -14.97 -30.25
C THR A 366 -5.53 -15.42 -30.93
N ASN A 367 -5.54 -15.64 -32.24
CA ASN A 367 -4.34 -16.10 -32.96
C ASN A 367 -3.16 -15.10 -32.87
N HIS A 368 -3.43 -13.83 -32.58
CA HIS A 368 -2.43 -12.77 -32.49
C HIS A 368 -1.52 -12.94 -31.26
N LEU A 369 -2.10 -13.15 -30.07
CA LEU A 369 -1.34 -13.37 -28.84
C LEU A 369 -0.49 -14.65 -28.88
N ALA A 370 -0.87 -15.62 -29.71
CA ALA A 370 -0.14 -16.88 -29.83
C ALA A 370 1.27 -16.76 -30.39
N GLN A 371 1.56 -15.68 -31.12
CA GLN A 371 2.84 -15.45 -31.77
C GLN A 371 3.76 -14.54 -30.95
N ASN A 372 3.23 -13.79 -30.00
CA ASN A 372 3.99 -12.86 -29.17
C ASN A 372 4.38 -13.55 -27.86
N SER A 373 5.65 -13.48 -27.48
CA SER A 373 6.10 -13.94 -26.17
C SER A 373 5.57 -12.97 -25.10
N SER A 374 4.82 -13.48 -24.13
CA SER A 374 4.36 -12.73 -22.95
C SER A 374 5.54 -12.00 -22.30
N PRO A 375 5.49 -10.66 -22.22
CA PRO A 375 6.41 -9.84 -21.45
C PRO A 375 6.59 -10.34 -20.01
N ALA A 376 5.48 -10.62 -19.33
CA ALA A 376 5.50 -11.10 -17.96
C ALA A 376 6.13 -12.51 -17.86
N ALA A 377 5.86 -13.42 -18.81
CA ALA A 377 6.46 -14.75 -18.84
C ALA A 377 7.99 -14.71 -18.95
N HIS A 378 8.54 -13.77 -19.71
CA HIS A 378 9.97 -13.59 -19.77
C HIS A 378 10.54 -13.22 -18.40
N LEU A 379 9.93 -12.24 -17.72
CA LEU A 379 10.36 -11.82 -16.39
C LEU A 379 10.23 -12.95 -15.36
N PHE A 380 9.17 -13.76 -15.39
CA PHE A 380 9.04 -14.93 -14.51
C PHE A 380 10.20 -15.90 -14.63
N SER A 381 10.74 -16.11 -15.84
CA SER A 381 11.90 -16.99 -16.04
C SER A 381 13.18 -16.49 -15.35
N THR A 382 13.21 -15.22 -14.96
CA THR A 382 14.34 -14.57 -14.27
C THR A 382 14.18 -14.50 -12.75
N VAL A 383 12.97 -14.77 -12.23
CA VAL A 383 12.69 -14.72 -10.79
C VAL A 383 12.83 -16.12 -10.20
N PRO A 384 13.66 -16.32 -9.16
CA PRO A 384 13.73 -17.60 -8.46
C PRO A 384 12.36 -18.02 -7.93
N SER A 385 12.01 -19.30 -8.01
CA SER A 385 10.68 -19.79 -7.62
C SER A 385 10.30 -19.48 -6.17
N GLN A 386 11.27 -19.40 -5.26
CA GLN A 386 11.04 -19.02 -3.87
C GLN A 386 10.71 -17.54 -3.66
N ASN A 387 10.85 -16.72 -4.71
CA ASN A 387 10.53 -15.29 -4.72
C ASN A 387 9.24 -14.99 -5.51
N ILE A 388 8.46 -16.02 -5.82
CA ILE A 388 7.15 -15.91 -6.44
C ILE A 388 6.10 -16.10 -5.33
N PHE A 389 5.24 -15.09 -5.17
CA PHE A 389 4.17 -15.04 -4.18
C PHE A 389 2.83 -15.07 -4.93
N GLU A 390 1.88 -15.85 -4.42
CA GLU A 390 0.55 -16.08 -5.03
C GLU A 390 -0.58 -15.76 -4.06
#